data_AF-A0AA43CAT8-F1
#
_entry.id   AF-A0AA43CAT8-F1
#
_cell.length_a   1.000
_cell.length_b   1.000
_cell.length_c   1.000
_cell.angle_alpha   90.00
_cell.angle_beta   90.00
_cell.angle_gamma   90.00
#
_symmetry.space_group_name_H-M   'P 1'
#
loop_
_entity.id
_entity.type
_entity.pdbx_description
1 polymer ?
#
loop_
_entity_poly.entity_id
_entity_poly.type
_entity_poly.pdbx_seq_one_letter_code
_entity_poly.pdbx_strand_id
1 'polypeptide(L)' 'HSACVGGAATVESTVTMLEQAGFRDILIDVKEESKKIINEWMPGSNPGDYIVSAYIEAKKPE' A
#
# COMPACT_ATOMS: atom_id res chain seq x y z
N HIS A 1 12.93 14.33 -18.26
CA HIS A 1 12.28 14.47 -16.94
C HIS A 1 12.14 13.07 -16.38
N SER A 2 12.63 12.83 -15.17
CA SER A 2 12.56 11.51 -14.54
C SER A 2 11.88 11.68 -13.19
N ALA A 3 10.84 10.89 -12.93
CA ALA A 3 10.21 10.78 -11.62
C ALA A 3 10.35 9.32 -11.15
N CYS A 4 10.74 9.14 -9.89
CA CYS A 4 10.84 7.83 -9.26
C CYS A 4 9.82 7.77 -8.12
N VAL A 5 8.94 6.78 -8.15
CA VAL A 5 8.04 6.46 -7.06
C VAL A 5 8.42 5.07 -6.58
N GLY A 6 8.82 4.94 -5.32
CA GLY A 6 9.34 3.71 -4.74
C GLY A 6 9.16 3.68 -3.23
N GLY A 7 9.51 2.55 -2.61
CA GLY A 7 9.31 2.33 -1.17
C GLY A 7 7.91 1.83 -0.79
N ALA A 8 7.03 1.60 -1.76
CA ALA A 8 5.78 0.88 -1.52
C ALA A 8 6.05 -0.62 -1.36
N ALA A 9 5.43 -1.25 -0.36
CA ALA A 9 5.40 -2.69 -0.20
C ALA A 9 4.16 -3.27 -0.89
N THR A 10 4.25 -4.51 -1.36
CA THR A 10 3.07 -5.25 -1.81
C THR A 10 2.22 -5.65 -0.60
N VAL A 11 0.92 -5.85 -0.82
CA VAL A 11 0.00 -6.36 0.21
C VAL A 11 0.55 -7.64 0.85
N GLU A 12 1.02 -8.59 0.04
CA GLU A 12 1.61 -9.84 0.50
C GLU A 12 2.85 -9.63 1.38
N SER A 13 3.76 -8.72 0.98
CA SER A 13 4.94 -8.40 1.77
C SER A 13 4.55 -7.74 3.10
N THR A 14 3.56 -6.85 3.09
CA THR A 14 3.06 -6.20 4.31
C THR A 14 2.44 -7.22 5.27
N VAL A 15 1.62 -8.16 4.76
CA VAL A 15 1.07 -9.26 5.57
C VAL A 15 2.20 -10.08 6.18
N THR A 16 3.15 -10.52 5.37
CA THR A 16 4.29 -11.32 5.82
C THR A 16 5.08 -10.61 6.92
N MET A 17 5.36 -9.31 6.77
CA MET A 17 6.06 -8.51 7.78
C MET A 17 5.28 -8.42 9.09
N LEU A 18 3.96 -8.24 9.02
CA LEU A 18 3.10 -8.18 10.20
C LEU A 18 3.03 -9.54 10.92
N GLU A 19 2.89 -10.63 10.17
CA GLU A 19 2.91 -11.99 10.73
C GLU A 19 4.24 -12.31 11.41
N GLN A 20 5.36 -11.99 10.77
CA GLN A 20 6.70 -12.17 11.34
C GLN A 20 6.92 -11.34 12.60
N ALA A 21 6.31 -10.16 12.68
CA ALA A 21 6.31 -9.32 13.88
C ALA A 21 5.36 -9.83 14.99
N GLY A 22 4.65 -10.94 14.75
CA GLY A 22 3.75 -11.58 15.70
C GLY A 22 2.33 -11.01 15.73
N PHE A 23 1.97 -10.14 14.78
CA PHE A 23 0.59 -9.67 14.65
C PHE A 23 -0.31 -10.78 14.08
N ARG A 24 -1.58 -10.71 14.44
CA ARG A 24 -2.67 -11.58 14.00
C ARG A 24 -3.86 -10.70 13.59
N ASP A 25 -4.91 -11.32 13.04
CA ASP A 25 -6.13 -10.63 12.59
C ASP A 25 -5.81 -9.47 11.62
N ILE A 26 -4.93 -9.71 10.64
CA ILE A 26 -4.45 -8.69 9.71
C ILE A 26 -5.52 -8.40 8.66
N LEU A 27 -5.92 -7.12 8.57
CA LEU A 27 -6.82 -6.60 7.54
C LEU A 27 -6.09 -5.47 6.79
N ILE A 28 -6.08 -5.58 5.46
CA ILE A 28 -5.57 -4.54 4.57
C ILE A 28 -6.71 -4.14 3.65
N ASP A 29 -7.23 -2.93 3.83
CA ASP A 29 -8.29 -2.36 3.03
C ASP A 29 -7.71 -1.34 2.05
N VAL A 30 -7.72 -1.69 0.76
CA VAL A 30 -7.15 -0.87 -0.30
C VAL A 30 -8.10 0.30 -0.60
N LYS A 31 -7.56 1.52 -0.52
CA LYS A 31 -8.32 2.74 -0.82
C LYS A 31 -8.33 2.96 -2.33
N GLU A 32 -9.28 2.33 -3.03
CA GLU A 32 -9.42 2.46 -4.49
C GLU A 32 -9.54 3.93 -4.95
N GLU A 33 -10.19 4.79 -4.17
CA GLU A 33 -10.30 6.23 -4.46
C GLU A 33 -8.94 6.95 -4.48
N SER A 34 -7.91 6.39 -3.82
CA SER A 34 -6.56 6.95 -3.86
C SER A 34 -5.93 6.89 -5.25
N LYS A 35 -6.35 5.96 -6.12
CA LYS A 35 -5.84 5.83 -7.49
C LYS A 35 -5.98 7.13 -8.28
N LYS A 36 -7.13 7.80 -8.13
CA LYS A 36 -7.44 9.05 -8.84
C LYS A 36 -6.44 10.15 -8.46
N ILE A 37 -6.24 10.33 -7.15
CA ILE A 37 -5.33 11.34 -6.59
C ILE A 37 -3.89 11.02 -6.97
N ILE A 38 -3.50 9.75 -6.93
CA ILE A 38 -2.14 9.30 -7.25
C ILE A 38 -1.85 9.48 -8.74
N ASN A 39 -2.81 9.22 -9.63
CA ASN A 39 -2.65 9.43 -11.08
C ASN A 39 -2.37 10.91 -11.44
N GLU A 40 -2.69 11.86 -10.57
CA GLU A 40 -2.37 13.28 -10.78
C GLU A 40 -0.90 13.61 -10.51
N TRP A 41 -0.11 12.71 -9.90
CA TRP A 41 1.28 12.99 -9.51
C TRP A 41 2.22 13.21 -10.69
N MET A 42 1.97 12.58 -11.85
CA MET A 42 2.85 12.69 -13.01
C MET A 42 2.05 12.69 -14.33
N PRO A 43 2.12 13.79 -15.11
CA PRO A 43 1.46 13.88 -16.40
C PRO A 43 1.87 12.77 -17.37
N GLY A 44 0.88 12.18 -18.07
CA GLY A 44 1.13 11.15 -19.07
C GLY A 44 1.44 9.76 -18.50
N SER A 45 1.22 9.55 -17.21
CA SER A 45 1.39 8.25 -16.53
C SER A 45 0.26 8.00 -15.52
N ASN A 46 0.04 6.73 -15.18
CA ASN A 46 -0.97 6.32 -14.20
C ASN A 46 -0.31 5.56 -13.03
N PRO A 47 0.45 6.21 -12.15
CA PRO A 47 1.09 5.54 -11.01
C PRO A 47 0.09 4.86 -10.06
N GLY A 48 -1.17 5.29 -10.05
CA GLY A 48 -2.27 4.68 -9.28
C GLY A 48 -2.60 3.24 -9.71
N ASP A 49 -2.18 2.82 -10.91
CA ASP A 49 -2.35 1.43 -11.35
C ASP A 49 -1.40 0.46 -10.62
N TYR A 50 -0.35 0.99 -9.98
CA TYR A 50 0.70 0.20 -9.32
C TYR A 50 0.81 0.50 -7.82
N ILE A 51 0.46 1.72 -7.39
CA ILE A 51 0.63 2.19 -6.03
C ILE A 51 -0.67 2.82 -5.55
N VAL A 52 -1.13 2.39 -4.37
CA VAL A 52 -2.36 2.84 -3.73
C VAL A 52 -2.12 3.05 -2.25
N SER A 53 -2.96 3.87 -1.62
CA SER A 53 -3.05 3.91 -0.17
C SER A 53 -3.91 2.75 0.33
N ALA A 54 -3.64 2.28 1.54
CA ALA A 54 -4.46 1.27 2.21
C ALA A 54 -4.61 1.61 3.71
N TYR A 55 -5.73 1.22 4.29
CA TYR A 55 -5.86 1.09 5.75
C TYR A 55 -5.32 -0.28 6.16
N ILE A 56 -4.51 -0.31 7.21
CA ILE A 56 -3.87 -1.54 7.70
C ILE A 56 -4.21 -1.65 9.18
N GLU A 57 -4.89 -2.73 9.54
CA GLU A 57 -5.27 -3.05 10.91
C GLU A 57 -4.74 -4.44 11.27
N ALA A 58 -4.17 -4.59 12.47
CA ALA A 58 -3.72 -5.87 12.98
C ALA A 58 -3.66 -5.85 14.51
N LYS A 59 -3.81 -7.02 15.15
CA LYS A 59 -3.75 -7.16 16.60
C LYS A 59 -2.50 -7.91 17.03
N LYS A 60 -1.77 -7.35 17.99
CA LYS A 60 -0.69 -8.07 18.64
C LYS A 60 -1.26 -8.82 19.86
N PRO A 61 -1.22 -10.16 19.89
CA PRO A 61 -1.55 -10.90 21.10
C PRO A 61 -0.55 -10.57 22.21
N GLU A 62 -0.99 -10.65 23.48
CA GLU A 62 -0.12 -10.42 24.65
C GLU A 62 1.07 -11.38 24.72
#